data_AF-A0A8C6E052-F1
#
_entry.id   AF-A0A8C6E052-F1
#
_cell.length_a   1.000
_cell.length_b   1.000
_cell.length_c   1.000
_cell.angle_alpha   90.00
_cell.angle_beta   90.00
_cell.angle_gamma   90.00
#
_symmetry.space_group_name_H-M   'P 1'
#
loop_
_entity.id
_entity.type
_entity.pdbx_description
1 polymer ?
#
loop_
_entity_poly.entity_id
_entity_poly.type
_entity_poly.pdbx_seq_one_letter_code
_entity_poly.pdbx_strand_id
1 'polypeptide(L)'
;METWSVDQVCSWLVEKNLGELVHRFQEEEVSGAALLALNDRMVQQLVKKIGHQAVLMDLIKKYKQKSQELKSPGETALITQAEDEESSSPASGGKQMPSFYPADNLDNGLIDHRVLKQRRNVRHILARNKALQWTKSYVLPEFPYDVKCMLAEQKCPDHSMRIRIIEFLQADMTKYLEGSLYPTTQQYNDVVNALLQAHPFLDEDGCGFFLWKRALKDRFKYVRRPIEDDEQVMRNKCKFGHRRGQTRKSLADIRFNEIKIVQIK
;
A
#
# COMPACT_ATOMS: atom_id res chain seq x y z
N MET A 1 14.85 -18.32 18.39
CA MET A 1 13.52 -17.79 18.80
C MET A 1 12.58 -18.91 19.21
N GLU A 2 12.61 -20.08 18.57
CA GLU A 2 11.75 -21.21 18.94
C GLU A 2 11.94 -21.73 20.37
N THR A 3 13.16 -21.66 20.91
CA THR A 3 13.50 -22.08 22.29
C THR A 3 13.43 -20.95 23.33
N TRP A 4 12.86 -19.79 22.99
CA TRP A 4 12.88 -18.64 23.90
C TRP A 4 11.85 -18.77 25.02
N SER A 5 12.26 -18.40 26.24
CA SER A 5 11.35 -18.21 27.37
C SER A 5 10.50 -16.96 27.21
N VAL A 6 9.45 -16.84 28.03
CA VAL A 6 8.57 -15.66 28.05
C VAL A 6 9.37 -14.37 28.34
N ASP A 7 10.32 -14.41 29.28
CA ASP A 7 11.16 -13.25 29.62
C ASP A 7 12.05 -12.80 28.45
N GLN A 8 12.54 -13.76 27.66
CA GLN A 8 13.32 -13.47 26.46
C GLN A 8 12.45 -12.84 25.36
N VAL A 9 11.21 -13.31 25.21
CA VAL A 9 10.22 -12.69 24.32
C VAL A 9 9.88 -11.27 24.77
N CYS A 10 9.65 -11.04 26.07
CA CYS A 10 9.38 -9.72 26.62
C CYS A 10 10.56 -8.76 26.43
N SER A 11 11.79 -9.21 26.70
CA SER A 11 13.00 -8.41 26.45
C SER A 11 13.14 -8.03 24.97
N TRP A 12 12.83 -8.97 24.07
CA TRP A 12 12.83 -8.73 22.63
C TRP A 12 11.74 -7.73 22.20
N LEU A 13 10.55 -7.79 22.79
CA LEU A 13 9.50 -6.81 22.52
C LEU A 13 9.93 -5.39 22.92
N VAL A 14 10.60 -5.23 24.06
CA VAL A 14 11.17 -3.93 24.47
C VAL A 14 12.22 -3.44 23.46
N GLU A 15 13.14 -4.32 23.04
CA GLU A 15 14.17 -3.99 22.04
C GLU A 15 13.56 -3.55 20.69
N LYS A 16 12.43 -4.15 20.30
CA LYS A 16 11.72 -3.83 19.05
C LYS A 16 10.71 -2.69 19.18
N ASN A 17 10.77 -1.87 20.24
CA ASN A 17 9.85 -0.77 20.53
C ASN A 17 8.37 -1.19 20.69
N LEU A 18 8.13 -2.46 21.03
CA LEU A 18 6.83 -3.03 21.34
C LEU A 18 6.65 -3.25 22.86
N GLY A 19 7.34 -2.45 23.69
CA GLY A 19 7.35 -2.58 25.15
C GLY A 19 5.96 -2.50 25.80
N GLU A 20 5.01 -1.80 25.17
CA GLU A 20 3.61 -1.75 25.63
C GLU A 20 2.90 -3.12 25.58
N LEU A 21 3.43 -4.09 24.82
CA LEU A 21 2.85 -5.43 24.69
C LEU A 21 3.37 -6.41 25.76
N VAL A 22 4.45 -6.05 26.47
CA VAL A 22 5.12 -6.92 27.44
C VAL A 22 4.15 -7.47 28.48
N HIS A 23 3.32 -6.61 29.07
CA HIS A 23 2.34 -7.03 30.08
C HIS A 23 1.39 -8.11 29.56
N ARG A 24 0.87 -7.94 28.34
CA ARG A 24 -0.05 -8.92 27.75
C ARG A 24 0.62 -10.22 27.35
N PHE A 25 1.86 -10.15 26.86
CA PHE A 25 2.61 -11.35 26.45
C PHE A 25 3.07 -12.15 27.67
N GLN A 26 3.27 -11.47 28.80
CA GLN A 26 3.53 -12.10 30.09
C GLN A 26 2.27 -12.72 30.69
N GLU A 27 1.12 -12.03 30.65
CA GLU A 27 -0.18 -12.56 31.10
C GLU A 27 -0.62 -13.82 30.33
N GLU A 28 -0.40 -13.83 29.01
CA GLU A 28 -0.79 -14.93 28.12
C GLU A 28 0.33 -15.98 27.95
N GLU A 29 1.40 -15.89 28.76
CA GLU A 29 2.54 -16.81 28.79
C GLU A 29 3.12 -17.14 27.40
N VAL A 30 3.27 -16.12 26.55
CA VAL A 30 3.66 -16.30 25.15
C VAL A 30 5.15 -16.62 25.04
N SER A 31 5.46 -17.91 24.99
CA SER A 31 6.82 -18.43 24.72
C SER A 31 7.27 -18.17 23.28
N GLY A 32 8.56 -18.34 23.00
CA GLY A 32 9.12 -18.15 21.66
C GLY A 32 8.51 -19.05 20.57
N ALA A 33 8.15 -20.28 20.93
CA ALA A 33 7.41 -21.19 20.03
C ALA A 33 5.99 -20.67 19.76
N ALA A 34 5.28 -20.24 20.81
CA ALA A 34 3.94 -19.67 20.68
C ALA A 34 3.94 -18.38 19.86
N LEU A 35 4.94 -17.50 20.07
CA LEU A 35 5.16 -16.28 19.31
C LEU A 35 5.30 -16.57 17.81
N LEU A 36 6.09 -17.58 17.44
CA LEU A 36 6.25 -17.99 16.04
C LEU A 36 4.99 -18.65 15.48
N ALA A 37 4.14 -19.25 16.31
CA ALA A 37 2.87 -19.86 15.90
C ALA A 37 1.70 -18.88 15.77
N LEU A 38 1.88 -17.61 16.17
CA LEU A 38 0.82 -16.61 16.08
C LEU A 38 0.38 -16.39 14.62
N ASN A 39 -0.94 -16.54 14.42
CA ASN A 39 -1.61 -16.23 13.17
C ASN A 39 -2.30 -14.85 13.25
N ASP A 40 -2.68 -14.30 12.10
CA ASP A 40 -3.27 -12.95 11.97
C ASP A 40 -4.43 -12.69 12.96
N ARG A 41 -5.33 -13.66 13.13
CA ARG A 41 -6.45 -13.57 14.09
C ARG A 41 -6.02 -13.54 15.55
N MET A 42 -4.98 -14.30 15.92
CA MET A 42 -4.47 -14.35 17.29
C MET A 42 -3.77 -13.05 17.64
N VAL A 43 -3.00 -12.49 16.71
CA VAL A 43 -2.36 -11.18 16.88
C VAL A 43 -3.40 -10.08 17.03
N GLN A 44 -4.50 -10.13 16.29
CA GLN A 44 -5.61 -9.18 16.46
C GLN A 44 -6.24 -9.23 17.86
N GLN A 45 -6.29 -10.41 18.49
CA GLN A 45 -6.81 -10.59 19.86
C GLN A 45 -5.82 -10.13 20.93
N LEU A 46 -4.54 -10.48 20.76
CA LEU A 46 -3.45 -10.14 21.71
C LEU A 46 -3.10 -8.65 21.68
N VAL A 47 -3.12 -8.04 20.50
CA VAL A 47 -2.61 -6.68 20.28
C VAL A 47 -3.74 -5.81 19.75
N LYS A 48 -4.18 -4.80 20.52
CA LYS A 48 -5.30 -3.92 20.11
C LYS A 48 -4.94 -2.87 19.06
N LYS A 49 -3.67 -2.44 19.01
CA LYS A 49 -3.19 -1.38 18.10
C LYS A 49 -2.83 -1.99 16.75
N ILE A 50 -3.53 -1.58 15.67
CA ILE A 50 -3.30 -2.08 14.30
C ILE A 50 -1.85 -1.90 13.85
N GLY A 51 -1.20 -0.78 14.19
CA GLY A 51 0.22 -0.56 13.88
C GLY A 51 1.14 -1.58 14.55
N HIS A 52 0.92 -1.88 15.84
CA HIS A 52 1.70 -2.89 16.55
C HIS A 52 1.44 -4.31 16.04
N GLN A 53 0.22 -4.62 15.61
CA GLN A 53 -0.10 -5.90 14.96
C GLN A 53 0.74 -6.09 13.69
N ALA A 54 0.78 -5.08 12.83
CA ALA A 54 1.53 -5.14 11.57
C ALA A 54 3.04 -5.28 11.82
N VAL A 55 3.60 -4.50 12.75
CA VAL A 55 5.02 -4.57 13.11
C VAL A 55 5.38 -5.93 13.72
N LEU A 56 4.56 -6.46 14.64
CA LEU A 56 4.79 -7.77 15.24
C LEU A 56 4.75 -8.89 14.20
N MET A 57 3.77 -8.87 13.30
CA MET A 57 3.64 -9.85 12.22
C MET A 57 4.82 -9.80 11.24
N ASP A 58 5.28 -8.60 10.87
CA ASP A 58 6.46 -8.42 10.01
C ASP A 58 7.73 -8.96 10.68
N LEU A 59 7.92 -8.67 11.97
CA LEU A 59 9.05 -9.18 12.75
C LEU A 59 9.04 -10.71 12.83
N ILE A 60 7.89 -11.33 13.15
CA ILE A 60 7.75 -12.80 13.17
C ILE A 60 8.06 -13.39 11.80
N LYS A 61 7.57 -12.77 10.72
CA LYS A 61 7.83 -13.22 9.34
C LYS A 61 9.31 -13.13 8.98
N LYS A 62 9.99 -12.02 9.30
CA LYS A 62 11.43 -11.84 9.08
C LYS A 62 12.26 -12.89 9.82
N TYR A 63 11.89 -13.21 11.06
CA TYR A 63 12.57 -14.27 11.82
C TYR A 63 12.36 -15.66 11.21
N LYS A 64 11.17 -15.98 10.69
CA LYS A 64 10.90 -17.25 9.98
C LYS A 64 11.68 -17.38 8.67
N GLN A 65 11.85 -16.28 7.93
CA GLN A 65 12.63 -16.27 6.69
C GLN A 65 14.13 -16.48 6.98
N LYS A 66 14.66 -15.78 7.98
CA LYS A 66 16.07 -15.93 8.40
C LYS A 66 16.39 -17.34 8.88
N SER A 67 15.46 -18.02 9.56
CA SER A 67 15.66 -19.41 9.99
C SER A 67 15.52 -20.44 8.87
N GLN A 68 14.88 -20.10 7.74
CA GLN A 68 14.85 -20.93 6.54
C GLN A 68 16.12 -20.78 5.69
N GLU A 69 16.68 -19.58 5.55
CA GLU A 69 17.95 -19.34 4.84
C GLU A 69 19.15 -20.05 5.48
N LEU A 70 19.16 -20.21 6.80
CA LEU A 70 20.23 -20.93 7.53
C LEU A 70 20.15 -22.47 7.42
N LYS A 71 19.08 -23.02 6.83
CA LYS A 71 18.89 -24.48 6.67
C LYS A 71 19.30 -25.02 5.29
N SER A 72 19.88 -24.22 4.40
CA SER A 72 20.42 -24.73 3.12
C SER A 72 21.92 -24.49 2.98
N PRO A 73 22.73 -25.54 3.25
CA PRO A 73 23.89 -25.84 2.42
C PRO A 73 23.86 -27.28 1.86
N GLY A 74 23.86 -27.39 0.52
CA GLY A 74 24.53 -28.37 -0.36
C GLY A 74 24.32 -29.89 -0.21
N GLU A 75 23.87 -30.55 -1.30
CA GLU A 75 24.61 -31.60 -2.06
C GLU A 75 23.67 -32.29 -3.10
N THR A 76 23.86 -31.99 -4.41
CA THR A 76 24.44 -32.85 -5.49
C THR A 76 23.57 -34.05 -5.93
N ALA A 77 22.97 -33.98 -7.12
CA ALA A 77 23.43 -34.63 -8.38
C ALA A 77 22.66 -35.97 -8.59
N LEU A 78 22.26 -36.48 -9.75
CA LEU A 78 22.77 -36.48 -11.14
C LEU A 78 21.72 -37.29 -11.98
N ILE A 79 21.47 -36.89 -13.24
CA ILE A 79 21.08 -37.68 -14.47
C ILE A 79 19.75 -38.51 -14.37
N THR A 80 18.82 -38.61 -15.34
CA THR A 80 19.01 -39.10 -16.72
C THR A 80 17.69 -39.18 -17.52
N GLN A 81 17.72 -38.68 -18.77
CA GLN A 81 17.06 -39.15 -20.03
C GLN A 81 15.53 -39.27 -20.08
N ALA A 82 14.83 -39.20 -21.22
CA ALA A 82 15.12 -39.18 -22.67
C ALA A 82 13.90 -38.50 -23.37
N GLU A 83 14.01 -37.80 -24.51
CA GLU A 83 13.79 -38.29 -25.91
C GLU A 83 12.40 -38.97 -26.09
N ASP A 84 11.55 -38.75 -27.10
CA ASP A 84 11.72 -38.18 -28.43
C ASP A 84 10.35 -38.09 -29.18
N GLU A 85 10.38 -37.44 -30.35
CA GLU A 85 9.57 -37.65 -31.59
C GLU A 85 8.08 -37.21 -31.69
N GLU A 86 7.77 -36.22 -32.54
CA GLU A 86 7.30 -36.29 -33.96
C GLU A 86 5.83 -36.77 -34.09
N SER A 87 4.96 -36.34 -35.01
CA SER A 87 4.91 -35.38 -36.11
C SER A 87 3.45 -35.40 -36.63
N SER A 88 3.05 -34.37 -37.40
CA SER A 88 2.01 -34.39 -38.44
C SER A 88 0.50 -34.20 -38.11
N SER A 89 -0.02 -33.06 -38.58
CA SER A 89 -1.43 -32.79 -39.00
C SER A 89 -1.68 -33.41 -40.41
N PRO A 90 -2.89 -33.54 -41.03
CA PRO A 90 -3.89 -32.46 -41.24
C PRO A 90 -5.41 -32.78 -41.41
N ALA A 91 -6.19 -31.70 -41.27
CA ALA A 91 -7.55 -31.29 -41.73
C ALA A 91 -8.56 -32.23 -42.45
N SER A 92 -9.80 -32.23 -41.94
CA SER A 92 -11.11 -31.86 -42.57
C SER A 92 -12.24 -32.37 -41.64
N GLY A 93 -13.38 -31.74 -41.33
CA GLY A 93 -14.32 -30.95 -42.13
C GLY A 93 -15.64 -31.73 -42.22
N GLY A 94 -16.59 -31.58 -41.28
CA GLY A 94 -17.90 -32.25 -41.38
C GLY A 94 -18.83 -32.08 -40.17
N LYS A 95 -20.08 -31.74 -40.44
CA LYS A 95 -21.14 -31.26 -39.52
C LYS A 95 -22.00 -32.38 -38.90
N GLN A 96 -22.59 -32.04 -37.75
CA GLN A 96 -23.95 -32.37 -37.23
C GLN A 96 -24.17 -33.48 -36.17
N MET A 97 -24.84 -33.01 -35.10
CA MET A 97 -25.54 -33.61 -33.94
C MET A 97 -26.56 -34.72 -34.31
N PRO A 98 -27.15 -35.52 -33.37
CA PRO A 98 -27.89 -35.01 -32.20
C PRO A 98 -28.05 -35.91 -30.93
N SER A 99 -28.50 -35.23 -29.86
CA SER A 99 -29.46 -35.68 -28.83
C SER A 99 -29.08 -36.82 -27.88
N PHE A 100 -29.15 -36.55 -26.57
CA PHE A 100 -30.21 -36.99 -25.64
C PHE A 100 -29.71 -36.74 -24.19
N TYR A 101 -30.39 -35.85 -23.46
CA TYR A 101 -30.31 -35.72 -21.99
C TYR A 101 -31.05 -36.92 -21.33
N PRO A 102 -30.81 -37.27 -20.04
CA PRO A 102 -31.54 -36.60 -18.96
C PRO A 102 -30.86 -36.50 -17.56
N ALA A 103 -31.34 -35.52 -16.80
CA ALA A 103 -31.64 -35.55 -15.35
C ALA A 103 -30.46 -35.62 -14.34
N ASP A 104 -30.44 -34.93 -13.20
CA ASP A 104 -31.36 -33.96 -12.58
C ASP A 104 -30.70 -33.44 -11.29
N ASN A 105 -31.11 -32.23 -10.87
CA ASN A 105 -31.25 -31.77 -9.49
C ASN A 105 -30.01 -31.69 -8.56
N LEU A 106 -29.68 -30.49 -8.05
CA LEU A 106 -30.40 -29.89 -6.91
C LEU A 106 -29.89 -28.46 -6.61
N ASP A 107 -30.86 -27.58 -6.44
CA ASP A 107 -30.90 -26.33 -5.68
C ASP A 107 -29.83 -26.17 -4.57
N ASN A 108 -29.12 -25.03 -4.58
CA ASN A 108 -28.88 -24.30 -3.32
C ASN A 108 -28.44 -22.85 -3.56
N GLY A 109 -29.25 -21.90 -3.08
CA GLY A 109 -28.72 -20.75 -2.33
C GLY A 109 -28.36 -19.50 -3.12
N LEU A 110 -29.38 -18.68 -3.36
CA LEU A 110 -29.37 -17.21 -3.46
C LEU A 110 -28.10 -16.55 -2.86
N ILE A 111 -27.15 -16.14 -3.71
CA ILE A 111 -26.01 -15.33 -3.26
C ILE A 111 -26.50 -13.89 -3.07
N ASP A 112 -26.55 -13.46 -1.81
CA ASP A 112 -26.85 -12.07 -1.45
C ASP A 112 -25.78 -11.13 -2.03
N HIS A 113 -26.18 -10.38 -3.06
CA HIS A 113 -25.34 -9.40 -3.76
C HIS A 113 -24.92 -8.20 -2.89
N ARG A 114 -25.32 -8.11 -1.61
CA ARG A 114 -24.93 -7.01 -0.71
C ARG A 114 -23.54 -7.14 -0.07
N VAL A 115 -22.84 -8.26 -0.19
CA VAL A 115 -21.51 -8.45 0.44
C VAL A 115 -20.33 -8.20 -0.51
N LEU A 116 -20.58 -7.85 -1.77
CA LEU A 116 -19.52 -7.63 -2.78
C LEU A 116 -18.90 -6.22 -2.79
N LYS A 117 -18.98 -5.47 -1.68
CA LYS A 117 -18.41 -4.11 -1.58
C LYS A 117 -17.00 -4.01 -0.97
N GLN A 118 -16.32 -5.11 -0.65
CA GLN A 118 -15.04 -5.01 0.07
C GLN A 118 -13.88 -5.91 -0.40
N ARG A 119 -13.91 -6.39 -1.66
CA ARG A 119 -12.81 -7.22 -2.20
C ARG A 119 -12.30 -6.87 -3.60
N ARG A 120 -12.50 -5.63 -4.08
CA ARG A 120 -11.91 -5.17 -5.36
C ARG A 120 -10.56 -4.45 -5.25
N ASN A 121 -9.98 -4.30 -4.06
CA ASN A 121 -8.77 -3.47 -3.89
C ASN A 121 -7.43 -4.21 -3.79
N VAL A 122 -7.37 -5.53 -4.06
CA VAL A 122 -6.11 -6.30 -3.87
C VAL A 122 -5.43 -6.71 -5.20
N ARG A 123 -6.04 -6.46 -6.37
CA ARG A 123 -5.43 -6.78 -7.68
C ARG A 123 -4.82 -5.60 -8.45
N HIS A 124 -4.79 -4.41 -7.86
CA HIS A 124 -4.07 -3.26 -8.43
C HIS A 124 -2.66 -3.05 -7.86
N ILE A 125 -2.18 -3.98 -7.03
CA ILE A 125 -0.82 -3.96 -6.53
C ILE A 125 0.05 -4.71 -7.53
N LEU A 126 1.00 -3.98 -8.13
CA LEU A 126 2.08 -4.47 -8.99
C LEU A 126 1.80 -4.62 -10.49
N ALA A 127 1.19 -3.61 -11.12
CA ALA A 127 1.57 -3.30 -12.50
C ALA A 127 2.94 -2.62 -12.48
N ARG A 128 3.96 -3.30 -13.01
CA ARG A 128 5.32 -2.82 -13.26
C ARG A 128 5.26 -1.64 -14.24
N ASN A 129 4.87 -0.46 -13.76
CA ASN A 129 4.72 0.74 -14.56
C ASN A 129 6.10 1.29 -14.89
N LYS A 130 6.55 1.11 -16.14
CA LYS A 130 7.47 2.09 -16.74
C LYS A 130 6.76 3.44 -16.60
N ALA A 131 7.34 4.39 -15.88
CA ALA A 131 6.76 5.72 -15.78
C ALA A 131 6.53 6.28 -17.19
N LEU A 132 5.31 6.72 -17.45
CA LEU A 132 5.02 7.46 -18.67
C LEU A 132 5.82 8.77 -18.60
N GLN A 133 6.50 9.11 -19.69
CA GLN A 133 7.23 10.37 -19.78
C GLN A 133 6.23 11.54 -19.72
N TRP A 134 6.48 12.52 -18.86
CA TRP A 134 5.68 13.74 -18.82
C TRP A 134 5.89 14.52 -20.12
N THR A 135 4.95 14.43 -21.06
CA THR A 135 4.99 15.24 -22.28
C THR A 135 4.71 16.71 -21.94
N LYS A 136 5.28 17.64 -22.70
CA LYS A 136 5.08 19.10 -22.50
C LYS A 136 3.62 19.54 -22.49
N SER A 137 2.72 18.71 -23.03
CA SER A 137 1.28 18.89 -22.97
C SER A 137 0.68 17.75 -22.17
N TYR A 138 0.10 18.08 -21.01
CA TYR A 138 -0.66 17.14 -20.19
C TYR A 138 -2.03 16.88 -20.85
N VAL A 139 -2.45 15.62 -20.89
CA VAL A 139 -3.76 15.20 -21.40
C VAL A 139 -4.61 14.78 -20.22
N LEU A 140 -5.84 15.32 -20.14
CA LEU A 140 -6.76 14.99 -19.05
C LEU A 140 -7.09 13.49 -19.05
N PRO A 141 -7.20 12.86 -17.87
CA PRO A 141 -7.63 11.47 -17.77
C PRO A 141 -9.09 11.34 -18.18
N GLU A 142 -9.50 10.12 -18.54
CA GLU A 142 -10.91 9.84 -18.70
C GLU A 142 -11.60 9.87 -17.33
N PHE A 143 -12.47 10.88 -17.17
CA PHE A 143 -13.27 11.05 -15.96
C PHE A 143 -14.40 10.01 -15.88
N PRO A 144 -14.83 9.64 -14.66
CA PRO A 144 -15.97 8.74 -14.48
C PRO A 144 -17.25 9.40 -15.02
N TYR A 145 -18.24 8.56 -15.37
CA TYR A 145 -19.43 8.99 -16.12
C TYR A 145 -20.17 10.16 -15.47
N ASP A 146 -20.33 10.16 -14.15
CA ASP A 146 -21.00 11.23 -13.41
C ASP A 146 -20.28 12.58 -13.53
N VAL A 147 -18.95 12.57 -13.41
CA VAL A 147 -18.12 13.76 -13.63
C VAL A 147 -18.22 14.20 -15.08
N LYS A 148 -18.15 13.26 -16.03
CA LYS A 148 -18.25 13.54 -17.48
C LYS A 148 -19.60 14.17 -17.85
N CYS A 149 -20.71 13.64 -17.32
CA CYS A 149 -22.04 14.23 -17.52
C CYS A 149 -22.10 15.64 -16.97
N MET A 150 -21.65 15.87 -15.75
CA MET A 150 -21.66 17.21 -15.15
C MET A 150 -20.79 18.20 -15.95
N LEU A 151 -19.61 17.77 -16.43
CA LEU A 151 -18.72 18.61 -17.24
C LEU A 151 -19.36 18.94 -18.59
N ALA A 152 -20.08 17.99 -19.20
CA ALA A 152 -20.80 18.19 -20.46
C ALA A 152 -22.00 19.14 -20.30
N GLU A 153 -22.67 19.08 -19.14
CA GLU A 153 -23.77 19.98 -18.78
C GLU A 153 -23.30 21.39 -18.37
N GLN A 154 -21.98 21.62 -18.26
CA GLN A 154 -21.37 22.89 -17.85
C GLN A 154 -21.92 23.46 -16.53
N LYS A 155 -22.32 22.58 -15.60
CA LYS A 155 -22.81 22.97 -14.29
C LYS A 155 -21.64 23.23 -13.34
N CYS A 156 -21.73 24.31 -12.55
CA CYS A 156 -20.74 24.59 -11.53
C CYS A 156 -20.64 23.41 -10.54
N PRO A 157 -19.44 22.83 -10.34
CA PRO A 157 -19.28 21.64 -9.52
C PRO A 157 -19.48 21.96 -8.03
N ASP A 158 -20.33 21.17 -7.39
CA ASP A 158 -20.47 21.20 -5.94
C ASP A 158 -19.18 20.74 -5.23
N HIS A 159 -19.19 20.75 -3.89
CA HIS A 159 -18.01 20.34 -3.13
C HIS A 159 -17.58 18.89 -3.39
N SER A 160 -18.54 17.98 -3.50
CA SER A 160 -18.28 16.55 -3.73
C SER A 160 -17.65 16.32 -5.09
N MET A 161 -18.19 16.97 -6.12
CA MET A 161 -17.72 16.84 -7.49
C MET A 161 -16.33 17.46 -7.68
N ARG A 162 -16.07 18.60 -7.03
CA ARG A 162 -14.71 19.17 -6.97
C ARG A 162 -13.71 18.20 -6.36
N ILE A 163 -14.07 17.52 -5.27
CA ILE A 163 -13.22 16.49 -4.66
C ILE A 163 -12.95 15.36 -5.66
N ARG A 164 -13.98 14.83 -6.32
CA ARG A 164 -13.83 13.75 -7.31
C ARG A 164 -12.92 14.14 -8.46
N ILE A 165 -13.08 15.32 -9.05
CA ILE A 165 -12.21 15.79 -10.12
C ILE A 165 -10.74 15.80 -9.64
N ILE A 166 -10.48 16.37 -8.47
CA ILE A 166 -9.13 16.40 -7.87
C ILE A 166 -8.57 15.00 -7.61
N GLU A 167 -9.41 14.05 -7.18
CA GLU A 167 -9.01 12.65 -6.97
C GLU A 167 -8.51 12.00 -8.23
N PHE A 168 -9.25 12.15 -9.33
CA PHE A 168 -8.90 11.57 -10.62
C PHE A 168 -7.64 12.21 -11.19
N LEU A 169 -7.51 13.54 -11.11
CA LEU A 169 -6.30 14.25 -11.52
C LEU A 169 -5.09 13.80 -10.70
N GLN A 170 -5.22 13.68 -9.37
CA GLN A 170 -4.13 13.22 -8.51
C GLN A 170 -3.72 11.79 -8.83
N ALA A 171 -4.68 10.87 -9.01
CA ALA A 171 -4.41 9.48 -9.35
C ALA A 171 -3.69 9.38 -10.69
N ASP A 172 -4.13 10.16 -11.69
CA ASP A 172 -3.49 10.18 -12.99
C ASP A 172 -2.07 10.73 -12.93
N MET A 173 -1.86 11.87 -12.26
CA MET A 173 -0.53 12.46 -12.08
C MET A 173 0.50 11.47 -11.51
N THR A 174 0.10 10.59 -10.58
CA THR A 174 1.04 9.64 -9.96
C THR A 174 1.69 8.67 -10.95
N LYS A 175 1.07 8.42 -12.12
CA LYS A 175 1.63 7.57 -13.18
C LYS A 175 2.95 8.12 -13.75
N TYR A 176 3.14 9.43 -13.66
CA TYR A 176 4.28 10.15 -14.23
C TYR A 176 5.34 10.55 -13.19
N LEU A 177 5.10 10.26 -11.91
CA LEU A 177 5.97 10.71 -10.82
C LEU A 177 7.00 9.67 -10.39
N GLU A 178 7.13 8.53 -11.08
CA GLU A 178 8.13 7.49 -10.75
C GLU A 178 8.08 7.05 -9.27
N GLY A 179 6.87 7.01 -8.68
CA GLY A 179 6.69 6.69 -7.26
C GLY A 179 6.86 7.87 -6.30
N SER A 180 7.23 9.06 -6.79
CA SER A 180 7.25 10.30 -6.02
C SER A 180 5.83 10.80 -5.70
N LEU A 181 5.68 11.39 -4.52
CA LEU A 181 4.47 12.14 -4.12
C LEU A 181 4.73 13.66 -4.11
N TYR A 182 5.79 14.11 -4.77
CA TYR A 182 6.19 15.50 -4.87
C TYR A 182 6.15 15.97 -6.32
N PRO A 183 4.96 16.23 -6.89
CA PRO A 183 4.88 16.92 -8.16
C PRO A 183 5.57 18.29 -8.11
N THR A 184 6.18 18.68 -9.21
CA THR A 184 6.79 20.00 -9.38
C THR A 184 5.73 21.08 -9.58
N THR A 185 6.10 22.34 -9.35
CA THR A 185 5.20 23.47 -9.60
C THR A 185 4.67 23.49 -11.03
N GLN A 186 5.50 23.12 -12.01
CA GLN A 186 5.10 23.10 -13.42
C GLN A 186 4.08 21.99 -13.68
N GLN A 187 4.25 20.80 -13.11
CA GLN A 187 3.29 19.71 -13.27
C GLN A 187 1.90 20.09 -12.74
N TYR A 188 1.82 20.82 -11.63
CA TYR A 188 0.53 21.36 -11.17
C TYR A 188 -0.05 22.38 -12.15
N ASN A 189 0.79 23.24 -12.73
CA ASN A 189 0.33 24.26 -13.70
C ASN A 189 -0.23 23.59 -14.96
N ASP A 190 0.49 22.62 -15.53
CA ASP A 190 0.11 21.94 -16.76
C ASP A 190 -1.25 21.23 -16.62
N VAL A 191 -1.46 20.54 -15.50
CA VAL A 191 -2.72 19.83 -15.21
C VAL A 191 -3.89 20.78 -15.06
N VAL A 192 -3.70 21.86 -14.30
CA VAL A 192 -4.76 22.85 -14.09
C VAL A 192 -5.06 23.62 -15.37
N ASN A 193 -4.04 23.95 -16.16
CA ASN A 193 -4.22 24.59 -17.46
C ASN A 193 -4.99 23.68 -18.42
N ALA A 194 -4.66 22.39 -18.49
CA ALA A 194 -5.41 21.43 -19.30
C ALA A 194 -6.88 21.34 -18.86
N LEU A 195 -7.14 21.32 -17.54
CA LEU A 195 -8.49 21.29 -16.98
C LEU A 195 -9.31 22.53 -17.41
N LEU A 196 -8.74 23.72 -17.25
CA LEU A 196 -9.43 24.98 -17.55
C LEU A 196 -9.53 25.25 -19.05
N GLN A 197 -8.58 24.77 -19.86
CA GLN A 197 -8.68 24.81 -21.32
C GLN A 197 -9.81 23.91 -21.83
N ALA A 198 -9.97 22.71 -21.26
CA ALA A 198 -11.06 21.81 -21.64
C ALA A 198 -12.43 22.26 -21.10
N HIS A 199 -12.44 22.92 -19.94
CA HIS A 199 -13.66 23.33 -19.24
C HIS A 199 -13.55 24.78 -18.73
N PRO A 200 -13.67 25.79 -19.62
CA PRO A 200 -13.48 27.20 -19.26
C PRO A 200 -14.45 27.71 -18.19
N PHE A 201 -15.67 27.14 -18.11
CA PHE A 201 -16.67 27.50 -17.10
C PHE A 201 -16.21 27.24 -15.65
N LEU A 202 -15.15 26.43 -15.45
CA LEU A 202 -14.55 26.20 -14.12
C LEU A 202 -13.69 27.38 -13.63
N ASP A 203 -13.49 28.40 -14.46
CA ASP A 203 -12.75 29.64 -14.17
C ASP A 203 -13.62 30.89 -14.41
N GLU A 204 -14.94 30.79 -14.18
CA GLU A 204 -15.89 31.88 -14.42
C GLU A 204 -15.50 33.19 -13.71
N ASP A 205 -15.00 33.09 -12.47
CA ASP A 205 -14.56 34.24 -11.66
C ASP A 205 -13.09 34.66 -11.92
N GLY A 206 -12.39 34.01 -12.86
CA GLY A 206 -10.95 34.24 -13.14
C GLY A 206 -9.98 33.83 -12.02
N CYS A 207 -10.48 33.17 -10.97
CA CYS A 207 -9.69 32.69 -9.84
C CYS A 207 -9.55 31.16 -9.76
N GLY A 208 -10.20 30.44 -10.68
CA GLY A 208 -10.24 29.00 -10.79
C GLY A 208 -8.84 28.39 -10.81
N PHE A 209 -7.90 28.97 -11.57
CA PHE A 209 -6.52 28.47 -11.64
C PHE A 209 -5.90 28.27 -10.25
N PHE A 210 -6.01 29.28 -9.37
CA PHE A 210 -5.44 29.20 -8.03
C PHE A 210 -6.21 28.23 -7.13
N LEU A 211 -7.54 28.17 -7.25
CA LEU A 211 -8.39 27.27 -6.48
C LEU A 211 -8.10 25.80 -6.80
N TRP A 212 -8.10 25.43 -8.09
CA TRP A 212 -7.82 24.06 -8.55
C TRP A 212 -6.38 23.65 -8.23
N LYS A 213 -5.42 24.54 -8.47
CA LYS A 213 -4.02 24.31 -8.10
C LYS A 213 -3.84 24.09 -6.61
N ARG A 214 -4.50 24.88 -5.77
CA ARG A 214 -4.45 24.73 -4.31
C ARG A 214 -5.07 23.40 -3.88
N ALA A 215 -6.26 23.08 -4.38
CA ALA A 215 -6.95 21.84 -4.04
C ALA A 215 -6.12 20.60 -4.41
N LEU A 216 -5.47 20.62 -5.58
CA LEU A 216 -4.60 19.54 -6.03
C LEU A 216 -3.33 19.41 -5.17
N LYS A 217 -2.69 20.53 -4.82
CA LYS A 217 -1.55 20.55 -3.88
C LYS A 217 -1.94 20.02 -2.50
N ASP A 218 -3.08 20.44 -1.99
CA ASP A 218 -3.60 19.99 -0.70
C ASP A 218 -3.90 18.48 -0.72
N ARG A 219 -4.40 17.95 -1.84
CA ARG A 219 -4.59 16.50 -2.00
C ARG A 219 -3.28 15.71 -1.85
N PHE A 220 -2.23 16.06 -2.58
CA PHE A 220 -0.91 15.42 -2.42
C PHE A 220 -0.33 15.61 -1.01
N LYS A 221 -0.54 16.77 -0.39
CA LYS A 221 -0.17 17.01 1.01
C LYS A 221 -0.88 16.04 1.96
N TYR A 222 -2.18 15.81 1.80
CA TYR A 222 -2.94 14.90 2.65
C TYR A 222 -2.60 13.43 2.41
N VAL A 223 -2.35 13.03 1.16
CA VAL A 223 -1.86 11.67 0.83
C VAL A 223 -0.52 11.39 1.53
N ARG A 224 0.40 12.35 1.58
CA ARG A 224 1.70 12.20 2.26
C ARG A 224 1.64 12.23 3.78
N ARG A 225 0.57 12.78 4.36
CA ARG A 225 0.46 12.98 5.81
C ARG A 225 0.58 11.67 6.59
N PRO A 226 -0.19 10.59 6.28
CA PRO A 226 -0.10 9.31 6.97
C PRO A 226 1.07 8.43 6.53
N ILE A 227 1.82 8.80 5.49
CA ILE A 227 2.90 7.95 4.96
C ILE A 227 4.16 8.12 5.82
N GLU A 228 4.58 7.03 6.47
CA GLU A 228 5.78 6.96 7.31
C GLU A 228 6.89 6.12 6.67
N ASP A 229 6.57 5.28 5.68
CA ASP A 229 7.52 4.33 5.09
C ASP A 229 8.24 4.84 3.83
N ASP A 230 7.71 5.84 3.14
CA ASP A 230 8.33 6.38 1.93
C ASP A 230 9.54 7.27 2.30
N GLU A 231 10.74 6.88 1.86
CA GLU A 231 11.96 7.58 2.22
C GLU A 231 11.99 9.04 1.75
N GLN A 232 11.44 9.34 0.57
CA GLN A 232 11.40 10.70 0.04
C GLN A 232 10.48 11.58 0.89
N VAL A 233 9.33 11.04 1.32
CA VAL A 233 8.42 11.69 2.26
C VAL A 233 9.09 11.90 3.62
N MET A 234 9.81 10.91 4.15
CA MET A 234 10.52 11.03 5.43
C MET A 234 11.62 12.08 5.40
N ARG A 235 12.47 12.10 4.37
CA ARG A 235 13.51 13.13 4.19
C ARG A 235 12.90 14.53 4.16
N ASN A 236 11.82 14.71 3.41
CA ASN A 236 11.14 16.01 3.29
C ASN A 236 10.40 16.42 4.57
N LYS A 237 9.79 15.46 5.31
CA LYS A 237 9.23 15.71 6.65
C LYS A 237 10.31 16.16 7.63
N CYS A 238 11.48 15.52 7.64
CA CYS A 238 12.62 15.93 8.49
C CYS A 238 13.13 17.34 8.13
N LYS A 239 13.13 17.71 6.85
CA LYS A 239 13.66 19.00 6.37
C LYS A 239 12.69 20.18 6.57
N PHE A 240 11.40 19.97 6.31
CA PHE A 240 10.40 21.05 6.22
C PHE A 240 9.22 20.90 7.20
N GLY A 241 9.11 19.76 7.87
CA GLY A 241 8.07 19.53 8.86
C GLY A 241 8.23 20.46 10.06
N HIS A 242 7.11 20.98 10.56
CA HIS A 242 7.13 21.70 11.84
C HIS A 242 7.44 20.71 12.95
N ARG A 243 8.51 20.95 13.70
CA ARG A 243 8.86 20.23 14.92
C ARG A 243 7.85 20.53 16.03
N ARG A 244 6.61 20.08 15.91
CA ARG A 244 5.70 20.02 17.05
C ARG A 244 6.04 18.77 17.86
N GLY A 245 6.74 18.97 18.98
CA GLY A 245 6.93 17.94 20.02
C GLY A 245 8.22 17.13 19.96
N GLN A 246 9.14 17.36 19.01
CA GLN A 246 10.45 16.73 19.05
C GLN A 246 11.46 17.64 19.73
N THR A 247 11.64 17.47 21.05
CA THR A 247 12.87 17.89 21.72
C THR A 247 14.01 17.21 20.99
N ARG A 248 14.87 18.01 20.35
CA ARG A 248 16.10 17.56 19.71
C ARG A 248 16.93 16.92 20.82
N LYS A 249 16.88 15.59 20.99
CA LYS A 249 17.90 14.89 21.79
C LYS A 249 19.21 15.19 21.08
N SER A 250 19.95 16.13 21.65
CA SER A 250 21.22 16.54 21.11
C SER A 250 22.19 15.38 21.30
N LEU A 251 23.18 15.24 20.42
CA LEU A 251 24.28 14.29 20.61
C LEU A 251 25.04 14.54 21.95
N ALA A 252 24.80 15.67 22.61
CA ALA A 252 25.30 15.96 23.95
C ALA A 252 24.47 15.30 25.08
N ASP A 253 23.18 15.00 24.87
CA ASP A 253 22.36 14.25 25.85
C ASP A 253 22.79 12.78 25.97
N ILE A 254 23.39 12.22 24.92
CA ILE A 254 23.93 10.85 24.95
C ILE A 254 25.17 10.80 25.87
N ARG A 255 26.03 11.84 25.84
CA ARG A 255 27.24 11.89 26.66
C ARG A 255 27.00 12.23 28.14
N PHE A 256 25.93 12.96 28.48
CA PHE A 256 25.64 13.26 29.88
C PHE A 256 25.04 12.08 30.67
N ASN A 257 24.42 11.11 30.00
CA ASN A 257 23.88 9.91 30.66
C ASN A 257 24.93 8.83 30.93
N GLU A 258 26.03 8.77 30.18
CA GLU A 258 27.12 7.83 30.48
C GLU A 258 27.94 8.24 31.71
N ILE A 259 28.11 9.55 31.96
CA ILE A 259 28.99 10.03 33.04
C ILE A 259 28.34 9.91 34.43
N LYS A 260 27.01 9.87 34.53
CA LYS A 260 26.31 9.75 35.82
C LYS A 260 26.24 8.32 36.38
N ILE A 261 26.50 7.28 35.58
CA ILE A 261 26.33 5.89 36.03
C ILE A 261 27.62 5.32 36.67
N VAL A 262 28.76 6.02 36.58
CA VAL A 262 30.07 5.51 37.07
C VAL A 262 30.38 5.93 38.53
N GLN A 263 29.54 6.72 39.19
CA GLN A 263 29.78 7.11 40.59
C GLN A 263 28.56 6.93 41.48
N ILE A 264 28.28 5.71 41.90
CA ILE A 264 27.71 5.45 43.23
C ILE A 264 28.47 4.24 43.82
N LYS A 265 29.08 4.49 44.98
CA LYS A 265 29.93 3.61 45.78
C LYS A 265 29.20 2.38 46.30
#